data_AF-A0A1G3A9T8-F1
#
_entry.id   AF-A0A1G3A9T8-F1
#
_cell.length_a   1.000
_cell.length_b   1.000
_cell.length_c   1.000
_cell.angle_alpha   90.00
_cell.angle_beta   90.00
_cell.angle_gamma   90.00
#
_symmetry.space_group_name_H-M   'P 1'
#
loop_
_entity.id
_entity.type
_entity.pdbx_description
1 polymer ?
#
loop_
_entity_poly.entity_id
_entity_poly.type
_entity_poly.pdbx_seq_one_letter_code
_entity_poly.pdbx_strand_id
1 'polypeptide(L)'
;MADVDEFEKRLKELSLAKPSTTLDERILGMRYRFDLTPGLLPGERVLAVRRWVWGGSFRSLPSYRVFFSLPPLWEVGLYITDRRVLIISYLFRLLTTEFSQWYEGKADPGDHDIIQEARVDRSPLGGSFLEIISDNPKRRWWRSSKARIRLFMRDADSTYWVVSQAARLNHPVS
;
A
#
# COMPACT_ATOMS: atom_id res chain seq x y z
N MET A 1 -19.38 7.38 18.70
CA MET A 1 -20.18 6.72 17.64
C MET A 1 -20.28 7.53 16.34
N ALA A 2 -20.13 8.87 16.33
CA ALA A 2 -20.22 9.68 15.10
C ALA A 2 -19.08 9.48 14.06
N ASP A 3 -17.92 8.96 14.47
CA ASP A 3 -16.72 8.86 13.62
C ASP A 3 -16.80 7.72 12.57
N VAL A 4 -17.52 6.64 12.89
CA VAL A 4 -17.66 5.47 11.99
C VAL A 4 -18.60 5.76 10.83
N ASP A 5 -19.72 6.46 11.08
CA ASP A 5 -20.69 6.79 10.04
C ASP A 5 -20.15 7.80 9.02
N GLU A 6 -19.32 8.75 9.47
CA GLU A 6 -18.65 9.71 8.58
C GLU A 6 -17.58 9.00 7.70
N PHE A 7 -16.85 8.04 8.29
CA PHE A 7 -15.90 7.21 7.56
C PHE A 7 -16.58 6.35 6.49
N GLU A 8 -17.68 5.68 6.82
CA GLU A 8 -18.46 4.87 5.87
C GLU A 8 -19.07 5.69 4.74
N LYS A 9 -19.50 6.93 5.03
CA LYS A 9 -20.01 7.85 4.00
C LYS A 9 -18.91 8.23 3.00
N ARG A 10 -17.72 8.62 3.47
CA ARG A 10 -16.57 8.98 2.60
C ARG A 10 -16.03 7.78 1.81
N LEU A 11 -16.11 6.59 2.39
CA LEU A 11 -15.72 5.33 1.74
C LEU A 11 -16.54 5.01 0.50
N LYS A 12 -17.86 5.15 0.62
CA LYS A 12 -18.80 4.91 -0.49
C LYS A 12 -18.57 5.86 -1.67
N GLU A 13 -18.13 7.08 -1.41
CA GLU A 13 -17.80 8.05 -2.46
C GLU A 13 -16.53 7.64 -3.26
N LEU A 14 -15.66 6.79 -2.68
CA LEU A 14 -14.36 6.44 -3.27
C LEU A 14 -14.32 5.07 -3.99
N SER A 15 -15.29 4.16 -3.80
CA SER A 15 -15.11 2.71 -4.08
C SER A 15 -15.71 2.13 -5.38
N LEU A 16 -15.97 2.90 -6.43
CA LEU A 16 -16.69 2.43 -7.64
C LEU A 16 -15.86 1.62 -8.67
N ALA A 17 -15.14 0.55 -8.28
CA ALA A 17 -14.52 -0.36 -9.27
C ALA A 17 -14.60 -1.84 -8.83
N LYS A 18 -15.11 -2.71 -9.72
CA LYS A 18 -15.15 -4.18 -9.55
C LYS A 18 -13.94 -4.86 -10.23
N PRO A 19 -13.32 -5.90 -9.62
CA PRO A 19 -12.24 -6.66 -10.26
C PRO A 19 -12.66 -8.02 -10.84
N SER A 20 -11.90 -8.50 -11.84
CA SER A 20 -11.99 -9.82 -12.50
C SER A 20 -10.83 -10.74 -12.11
N THR A 21 -10.86 -12.02 -12.51
CA THR A 21 -10.01 -13.10 -11.98
C THR A 21 -9.10 -13.71 -13.05
N THR A 22 -7.77 -13.74 -12.86
CA THR A 22 -6.85 -14.67 -13.56
C THR A 22 -5.45 -14.82 -12.92
N LEU A 23 -4.71 -15.83 -13.43
CA LEU A 23 -3.55 -16.59 -12.92
C LEU A 23 -2.45 -15.87 -12.11
N ASP A 24 -1.85 -16.63 -11.18
CA ASP A 24 -0.94 -16.18 -10.13
C ASP A 24 0.38 -16.96 -10.12
N GLU A 25 1.52 -16.29 -10.32
CA GLU A 25 2.86 -16.86 -10.13
C GLU A 25 3.64 -16.08 -9.06
N ARG A 26 4.22 -16.81 -8.09
CA ARG A 26 4.86 -16.26 -6.90
C ARG A 26 6.37 -16.39 -6.97
N ILE A 27 7.10 -15.27 -6.99
CA ILE A 27 8.56 -15.26 -6.79
C ILE A 27 8.94 -14.11 -5.83
N LEU A 28 9.66 -14.44 -4.74
CA LEU A 28 10.32 -13.49 -3.80
C LEU A 28 9.44 -12.61 -2.90
N GLY A 29 8.12 -12.83 -2.84
CA GLY A 29 7.18 -11.95 -2.14
C GLY A 29 6.73 -10.75 -2.97
N MET A 30 7.10 -10.73 -4.26
CA MET A 30 6.48 -9.90 -5.28
C MET A 30 5.51 -10.77 -6.08
N ARG A 31 4.30 -10.25 -6.30
CA ARG A 31 3.27 -10.90 -7.11
C ARG A 31 3.22 -10.19 -8.45
N TYR A 32 3.32 -10.94 -9.54
CA TYR A 32 3.18 -10.41 -10.90
C TYR A 32 1.83 -10.82 -11.47
N ARG A 33 1.11 -9.87 -12.05
CA ARG A 33 -0.21 -10.07 -12.66
C ARG A 33 -0.35 -9.27 -13.95
N PHE A 34 -0.98 -9.88 -14.94
CA PHE A 34 -1.39 -9.22 -16.18
C PHE A 34 -2.79 -8.58 -16.09
N ASP A 35 -3.51 -8.81 -14.98
CA ASP A 35 -4.71 -8.05 -14.64
C ASP A 35 -4.29 -6.72 -14.00
N LEU A 36 -4.93 -5.63 -14.43
CA LEU A 36 -4.71 -4.28 -13.91
C LEU A 36 -5.25 -4.12 -12.48
N THR A 37 -5.97 -5.11 -11.95
CA THR A 37 -6.57 -5.02 -10.62
C THR A 37 -5.67 -5.64 -9.54
N PRO A 38 -5.60 -5.01 -8.34
CA PRO A 38 -4.88 -5.58 -7.21
C PRO A 38 -5.28 -7.01 -6.90
N GLY A 39 -4.35 -7.77 -6.32
CA GLY A 39 -4.62 -9.06 -5.71
C GLY A 39 -5.42 -9.02 -4.42
N LEU A 40 -6.61 -8.43 -4.44
CA LEU A 40 -7.55 -8.41 -3.32
C LEU A 40 -7.92 -9.83 -2.89
N LEU A 41 -7.96 -10.06 -1.58
CA LEU A 41 -8.37 -11.32 -0.98
C LEU A 41 -9.90 -11.42 -0.90
N PRO A 42 -10.47 -12.63 -0.80
CA PRO A 42 -11.90 -12.80 -0.58
C PRO A 42 -12.37 -12.02 0.66
N GLY A 43 -13.34 -11.14 0.47
CA GLY A 43 -13.90 -10.28 1.51
C GLY A 43 -13.03 -9.10 1.93
N GLU A 44 -11.89 -8.86 1.28
CA GLU A 44 -11.10 -7.64 1.48
C GLU A 44 -11.82 -6.44 0.85
N ARG A 45 -12.04 -5.39 1.66
CA ARG A 45 -12.75 -4.17 1.25
C ARG A 45 -11.74 -3.06 0.96
N VAL A 46 -11.84 -2.46 -0.23
CA VAL A 46 -11.04 -1.28 -0.58
C VAL A 46 -11.63 -0.07 0.14
N LEU A 47 -10.79 0.59 0.94
CA LEU A 47 -11.13 1.79 1.70
C LEU A 47 -10.82 3.08 0.92
N ALA A 48 -9.68 3.11 0.24
CA ALA A 48 -9.35 4.24 -0.60
C ALA A 48 -8.44 3.82 -1.73
N VAL A 49 -8.54 4.53 -2.85
CA VAL A 49 -7.63 4.40 -3.98
C VAL A 49 -6.99 5.75 -4.24
N ARG A 50 -5.67 5.75 -4.41
CA ARG A 50 -4.89 6.87 -4.94
C ARG A 50 -4.19 6.38 -6.19
N ARG A 51 -4.77 6.72 -7.34
CA ARG A 51 -4.26 6.29 -8.65
C ARG A 51 -2.93 6.93 -9.01
N TRP A 52 -2.58 8.04 -8.35
CA TRP A 52 -1.43 8.86 -8.72
C TRP A 52 -0.44 9.03 -7.59
N VAL A 53 0.50 8.09 -7.52
CA VAL A 53 1.74 8.25 -6.76
C VAL A 53 2.82 8.61 -7.76
N TRP A 54 3.19 9.88 -7.85
CA TRP A 54 4.09 10.33 -8.91
C TRP A 54 5.55 9.94 -8.66
N GLY A 55 5.90 9.61 -7.41
CA GLY A 55 7.22 9.13 -7.05
C GLY A 55 7.23 8.36 -5.75
N GLY A 56 8.27 7.56 -5.54
CA GLY A 56 8.52 6.99 -4.24
C GLY A 56 9.84 6.26 -4.12
N SER A 57 10.15 5.89 -2.88
CA SER A 57 11.33 5.11 -2.56
C SER A 57 11.01 4.00 -1.58
N PHE A 58 11.63 2.85 -1.78
CA PHE A 58 11.60 1.70 -0.88
C PHE A 58 13.01 1.51 -0.34
N ARG A 59 13.16 1.61 0.98
CA ARG A 59 14.43 1.38 1.67
C ARG A 59 14.30 0.21 2.62
N SER A 60 15.10 -0.82 2.40
CA SER A 60 15.22 -1.98 3.27
C SER A 60 16.63 -2.53 3.15
N LEU A 61 17.55 -2.09 4.03
CA LEU A 61 18.99 -2.32 3.87
C LEU A 61 19.33 -3.81 3.66
N PRO A 62 20.23 -4.16 2.73
CA PRO A 62 21.02 -3.27 1.87
C PRO A 62 20.27 -2.78 0.61
N SER A 63 19.01 -3.19 0.40
CA SER A 63 18.25 -2.81 -0.77
C SER A 63 17.67 -1.39 -0.68
N TYR A 64 17.81 -0.65 -1.76
CA TYR A 64 17.16 0.63 -1.97
C TYR A 64 16.60 0.69 -3.39
N ARG A 65 15.34 1.06 -3.54
CA ARG A 65 14.66 1.19 -4.83
C ARG A 65 13.99 2.55 -4.90
N VAL A 66 14.02 3.18 -6.06
CA VAL A 66 13.29 4.40 -6.36
C VAL A 66 12.42 4.12 -7.56
N PHE A 67 11.22 4.69 -7.57
CA PHE A 67 10.31 4.61 -8.70
C PHE A 67 9.66 5.97 -8.89
N PHE A 68 9.21 6.22 -10.11
CA PHE A 68 8.45 7.40 -10.48
C PHE A 68 7.39 6.99 -11.48
N SER A 69 6.25 7.66 -11.44
CA SER A 69 5.23 7.46 -12.46
C SER A 69 5.59 8.29 -13.68
N LEU A 70 5.69 7.63 -14.83
CA LEU A 70 5.84 8.24 -16.15
C LEU A 70 4.69 7.77 -17.04
N PRO A 71 3.52 8.41 -16.96
CA PRO A 71 2.34 8.00 -17.71
C PRO A 71 2.55 8.23 -19.21
N PRO A 72 2.14 7.29 -20.09
CA PRO A 72 1.43 6.04 -19.80
C PRO A 72 2.35 4.81 -19.57
N LEU A 73 3.67 5.01 -19.53
CA LEU A 73 4.68 3.94 -19.51
C LEU A 73 4.77 3.26 -18.15
N TRP A 74 4.72 4.03 -17.06
CA TRP A 74 4.86 3.54 -15.70
C TRP A 74 3.88 4.28 -14.79
N GLU A 75 2.93 3.56 -14.20
CA GLU A 75 1.93 4.12 -13.29
C GLU A 75 2.07 3.47 -11.92
N VAL A 76 2.07 4.26 -10.84
CA VAL A 76 2.04 3.73 -9.47
C VAL A 76 0.79 4.21 -8.75
N GLY A 77 0.04 3.25 -8.23
CA GLY A 77 -1.15 3.44 -7.42
C GLY A 77 -0.98 2.92 -6.00
N LEU A 78 -1.77 3.48 -5.10
CA LEU A 78 -1.91 3.04 -3.72
C LEU A 78 -3.36 2.63 -3.49
N TYR A 79 -3.56 1.44 -2.95
CA TYR A 79 -4.86 0.95 -2.49
C TYR A 79 -4.76 0.73 -1.00
N ILE A 80 -5.68 1.31 -0.26
CA ILE A 80 -5.80 1.11 1.18
C ILE A 80 -7.02 0.22 1.36
N THR A 81 -6.86 -0.92 2.02
CA THR A 81 -7.95 -1.87 2.29
C THR A 81 -8.22 -1.94 3.78
N ASP A 82 -9.22 -2.71 4.18
CA ASP A 82 -9.49 -3.03 5.58
C ASP A 82 -8.43 -3.99 6.20
N ARG A 83 -7.51 -4.53 5.40
CA ARG A 83 -6.48 -5.49 5.85
C ARG A 83 -5.04 -5.03 5.65
N ARG A 84 -4.78 -4.23 4.62
CA ARG A 84 -3.42 -3.84 4.22
C ARG A 84 -3.41 -2.60 3.33
N VAL A 85 -2.22 -2.06 3.15
CA VAL A 85 -1.89 -1.07 2.15
C VAL A 85 -1.15 -1.77 1.00
N LEU A 86 -1.69 -1.63 -0.21
CA LEU A 86 -1.14 -2.19 -1.44
C LEU A 86 -0.56 -1.07 -2.29
N ILE A 87 0.73 -1.17 -2.62
CA ILE A 87 1.38 -0.30 -3.59
C ILE A 87 1.53 -1.11 -4.87
N ILE A 88 0.93 -0.60 -5.94
CA ILE A 88 0.86 -1.29 -7.21
C ILE A 88 1.55 -0.45 -8.25
N SER A 89 2.47 -1.05 -8.98
CA SER A 89 3.20 -0.43 -10.06
C SER A 89 2.88 -1.16 -11.36
N TYR A 90 2.38 -0.45 -12.36
CA TYR A 90 2.13 -0.95 -13.70
C TYR A 90 3.21 -0.46 -14.65
N LEU A 91 3.89 -1.37 -15.33
CA LEU A 91 4.79 -1.06 -16.44
C LEU A 91 4.12 -1.47 -17.75
N PHE A 92 3.95 -0.50 -18.65
CA PHE A 92 3.23 -0.61 -19.93
C PHE A 92 1.83 -1.22 -19.82
N ARG A 93 1.15 -1.09 -18.66
CA ARG A 93 -0.14 -1.75 -18.37
C ARG A 93 -0.10 -3.29 -18.45
N LEU A 94 1.09 -3.89 -18.53
CA LEU A 94 1.26 -5.34 -18.72
C LEU A 94 1.87 -6.00 -17.49
N LEU A 95 2.87 -5.35 -16.89
CA LEU A 95 3.56 -5.91 -15.73
C LEU A 95 3.16 -5.16 -14.46
N THR A 96 2.43 -5.86 -13.60
CA THR A 96 2.04 -5.36 -12.30
C THR A 96 3.02 -5.84 -11.24
N THR A 97 3.68 -4.94 -10.52
CA THR A 97 4.41 -5.27 -9.29
C THR A 97 3.57 -4.84 -8.09
N GLU A 98 3.30 -5.76 -7.18
CA GLU A 98 2.52 -5.50 -5.96
C GLU A 98 3.41 -5.58 -4.71
N PHE A 99 3.35 -4.55 -3.86
CA PHE A 99 3.90 -4.55 -2.51
C PHE A 99 2.76 -4.45 -1.50
N SER A 100 2.67 -5.42 -0.60
CA SER A 100 1.67 -5.45 0.48
C SER A 100 2.28 -5.07 1.81
N GLN A 101 1.64 -4.16 2.54
CA GLN A 101 2.00 -3.76 3.90
C GLN A 101 0.77 -3.96 4.79
N TRP A 102 0.81 -4.93 5.69
CA TRP A 102 -0.36 -5.40 6.43
C TRP A 102 -0.57 -4.63 7.72
N TYR A 103 -1.83 -4.47 8.12
CA TYR A 103 -2.14 -4.07 9.48
C TYR A 103 -1.86 -5.21 10.46
N GLU A 104 -1.52 -4.86 11.70
CA GLU A 104 -1.29 -5.82 12.77
C GLU A 104 -2.50 -6.75 12.95
N GLY A 105 -2.26 -8.04 13.19
CA GLY A 105 -3.32 -9.04 13.38
C GLY A 105 -4.15 -9.41 12.13
N LYS A 106 -3.94 -8.76 10.98
CA LYS A 106 -4.65 -9.07 9.72
C LYS A 106 -3.86 -9.91 8.74
N ALA A 107 -2.55 -9.98 8.89
CA ALA A 107 -1.71 -10.82 8.06
C ALA A 107 -2.00 -12.30 8.32
N ASP A 108 -2.09 -13.10 7.26
CA ASP A 108 -2.05 -14.56 7.38
C ASP A 108 -0.73 -15.00 8.05
N PRO A 109 -0.65 -16.18 8.67
CA PRO A 109 0.61 -16.70 9.21
C PRO A 109 1.67 -16.78 8.09
N GLY A 110 2.64 -15.86 8.09
CA GLY A 110 3.49 -15.70 6.92
C GLY A 110 4.54 -14.59 6.99
N ASP A 111 5.28 -14.48 5.90
CA ASP A 111 6.36 -13.51 5.69
C ASP A 111 5.78 -12.21 5.12
N HIS A 112 5.17 -11.43 6.01
CA HIS A 112 4.47 -10.19 5.67
C HIS A 112 5.11 -8.99 6.35
N ASP A 113 5.16 -7.88 5.61
CA ASP A 113 5.57 -6.59 6.16
C ASP A 113 4.40 -6.02 6.95
N ILE A 114 4.56 -5.89 8.27
CA ILE A 114 3.55 -5.35 9.18
C ILE A 114 3.80 -3.86 9.39
N ILE A 115 2.80 -3.02 9.12
CA ILE A 115 2.87 -1.58 9.33
C ILE A 115 3.06 -1.30 10.82
N GLN A 116 4.15 -0.62 11.14
CA GLN A 116 4.48 -0.16 12.49
C GLN A 116 4.09 1.30 12.67
N GLU A 117 4.31 2.11 11.63
CA GLU A 117 4.09 3.55 11.68
C GLU A 117 3.73 4.05 10.28
N ALA A 118 2.79 4.97 10.22
CA ALA A 118 2.57 5.81 9.05
C ALA A 118 2.69 7.27 9.49
N ARG A 119 3.23 8.12 8.62
CA ARG A 119 3.32 9.56 8.88
C ARG A 119 3.36 10.36 7.58
N VAL A 120 3.05 11.64 7.68
CA VAL A 120 3.15 12.59 6.57
C VAL A 120 4.28 13.54 6.85
N ASP A 121 5.05 13.83 5.82
CA ASP A 121 6.14 14.80 5.87
C ASP A 121 6.28 15.45 4.49
N ARG A 122 7.17 16.43 4.37
CA ARG A 122 7.40 17.21 3.15
C ARG A 122 8.87 17.20 2.76
N SER A 123 9.12 17.00 1.47
CA SER A 123 10.43 17.13 0.85
C SER A 123 10.52 18.47 0.11
N PRO A 124 11.65 19.19 0.19
CA PRO A 124 11.83 20.44 -0.55
C PRO A 124 11.65 20.28 -2.07
N LEU A 125 12.14 19.16 -2.63
CA LEU A 125 12.08 18.89 -4.07
C LEU A 125 10.84 18.10 -4.48
N GLY A 126 10.19 17.44 -3.52
CA GLY A 126 9.15 16.48 -3.79
C GLY A 126 7.82 16.75 -3.11
N GLY A 127 7.61 17.92 -2.50
CA GLY A 127 6.36 18.23 -1.82
C GLY A 127 5.99 17.21 -0.74
N SER A 128 4.68 17.05 -0.48
CA SER A 128 4.18 16.13 0.54
C SER A 128 4.35 14.66 0.15
N PHE A 129 4.67 13.82 1.14
CA PHE A 129 4.73 12.38 0.99
C PHE A 129 4.14 11.65 2.19
N LEU A 130 3.59 10.47 1.91
CA LEU A 130 3.25 9.48 2.93
C LEU A 130 4.47 8.58 3.15
N GLU A 131 4.95 8.50 4.39
CA GLU A 131 5.96 7.51 4.79
C GLU A 131 5.30 6.37 5.57
N ILE A 132 5.49 5.14 5.11
CA ILE A 132 5.06 3.92 5.78
C ILE A 132 6.31 3.18 6.23
N ILE A 133 6.38 2.89 7.53
CA ILE A 133 7.43 2.09 8.14
C ILE A 133 6.80 0.76 8.54
N SER A 134 7.43 -0.32 8.10
CA SER A 134 7.01 -1.67 8.44
C SER A 134 8.17 -2.48 8.97
N ASP A 135 7.81 -3.52 9.70
CA ASP A 135 8.73 -4.56 10.13
C ASP A 135 8.25 -5.90 9.60
N ASN A 136 9.20 -6.73 9.20
CA ASN A 136 8.95 -8.09 8.80
C ASN A 136 9.64 -9.03 9.80
N PRO A 137 8.88 -9.90 10.47
CA PRO A 137 9.42 -10.77 11.51
C PRO A 137 10.45 -11.77 10.94
N LYS A 138 10.41 -12.04 9.64
CA LYS A 138 11.34 -12.96 8.98
C LYS A 138 12.56 -12.23 8.45
N ARG A 139 13.67 -12.42 9.14
CA ARG A 139 14.98 -11.94 8.69
C ARG A 139 15.39 -12.63 7.39
N ARG A 140 15.79 -11.85 6.38
CA ARG A 140 16.34 -12.32 5.11
C ARG A 140 17.76 -11.78 4.96
N TRP A 141 18.67 -12.49 4.30
CA TRP A 141 20.05 -12.02 4.15
C TRP A 141 20.16 -10.81 3.21
N TRP A 142 19.24 -10.69 2.25
CA TRP A 142 19.22 -9.62 1.24
C TRP A 142 18.40 -8.39 1.64
N ARG A 143 17.75 -8.41 2.82
CA ARG A 143 16.97 -7.27 3.32
C ARG A 143 16.81 -7.27 4.84
N SER A 144 16.84 -6.10 5.44
CA SER A 144 16.53 -5.85 6.85
C SER A 144 15.07 -6.21 7.15
N SER A 145 14.77 -6.44 8.44
CA SER A 145 13.38 -6.60 8.90
C SER A 145 12.60 -5.30 8.69
N LYS A 146 13.26 -4.16 8.90
CA LYS A 146 12.65 -2.84 8.81
C LYS A 146 12.68 -2.32 7.37
N ALA A 147 11.49 -2.10 6.80
CA ALA A 147 11.31 -1.44 5.53
C ALA A 147 10.70 -0.04 5.74
N ARG A 148 11.10 0.90 4.90
CA ARG A 148 10.59 2.27 4.87
C ARG A 148 10.23 2.63 3.45
N ILE A 149 9.00 3.08 3.27
CA ILE A 149 8.42 3.41 1.97
C ILE A 149 8.00 4.86 2.00
N ARG A 150 8.46 5.67 1.05
CA ARG A 150 8.00 7.05 0.86
C ARG A 150 7.22 7.11 -0.44
N LEU A 151 6.01 7.66 -0.38
CA LEU A 151 5.11 7.80 -1.52
C LEU A 151 4.78 9.28 -1.69
N PHE A 152 5.34 9.90 -2.71
CA PHE A 152 5.10 11.31 -3.02
C PHE A 152 3.77 11.46 -3.77
N MET A 153 2.88 12.30 -3.23
CA MET A 153 1.53 12.49 -3.75
C MET A 153 0.91 13.80 -3.25
N ARG A 154 -0.06 14.33 -4.00
CA ARG A 154 -0.72 15.60 -3.66
C ARG A 154 -1.49 15.52 -2.35
N ASP A 155 -2.19 14.41 -2.10
CA ASP A 155 -3.14 14.27 -0.99
C ASP A 155 -2.61 13.35 0.12
N ALA A 156 -1.32 13.49 0.47
CA ALA A 156 -0.65 12.65 1.46
C ALA A 156 -1.35 12.68 2.83
N ASP A 157 -1.78 13.85 3.30
CA ASP A 157 -2.53 14.04 4.55
C ASP A 157 -3.83 13.23 4.60
N SER A 158 -4.66 13.34 3.56
CA SER A 158 -5.91 12.58 3.48
C SER A 158 -5.66 11.07 3.45
N THR A 159 -4.58 10.67 2.77
CA THR A 159 -4.20 9.27 2.59
C THR A 159 -3.70 8.68 3.90
N TYR A 160 -2.88 9.44 4.63
CA TYR A 160 -2.45 9.09 5.98
C TYR A 160 -3.63 8.96 6.95
N TRP A 161 -4.61 9.87 6.89
CA TRP A 161 -5.80 9.76 7.71
C TRP A 161 -6.51 8.42 7.47
N VAL A 162 -6.74 8.01 6.22
CA VAL A 162 -7.35 6.70 5.93
C VAL A 162 -6.49 5.54 6.44
N VAL A 163 -5.16 5.58 6.22
CA VAL A 163 -4.25 4.52 6.72
C VAL A 163 -4.29 4.42 8.24
N SER A 164 -4.30 5.55 8.95
CA SER A 164 -4.31 5.58 10.42
C SER A 164 -5.64 5.12 11.00
N GLN A 165 -6.78 5.46 10.38
CA GLN A 165 -8.08 4.94 10.79
C GLN A 165 -8.18 3.43 10.55
N ALA A 166 -7.74 2.95 9.39
CA ALA A 166 -7.69 1.52 9.10
C ALA A 166 -6.77 0.78 10.09
N ALA A 167 -5.62 1.34 10.45
CA ALA A 167 -4.74 0.75 11.46
C ALA A 167 -5.41 0.69 12.84
N ARG A 168 -6.07 1.78 13.28
CA ARG A 168 -6.78 1.84 14.58
C ARG A 168 -7.91 0.81 14.68
N LEU A 169 -8.71 0.65 13.63
CA LEU A 169 -9.78 -0.35 13.58
C LEU A 169 -9.26 -1.79 13.66
N ASN A 170 -7.98 -1.99 13.37
CA ASN A 170 -7.33 -3.29 13.31
C ASN A 170 -6.41 -3.60 14.49
N HIS A 171 -6.09 -2.62 15.33
CA HIS A 171 -5.38 -2.91 16.56
C HIS A 171 -6.28 -3.72 17.49
N PRO A 172 -5.81 -4.87 18.02
CA PRO A 172 -6.53 -5.57 19.06
C PRO A 172 -6.65 -4.63 20.26
N VAL A 173 -7.88 -4.36 20.70
CA VAL A 173 -8.12 -3.73 22.00
C VAL A 173 -7.62 -4.74 23.04
N SER A 174 -6.42 -4.49 23.56
CA SER A 174 -5.79 -5.29 24.60
C SER A 174 -6.49 -5.11 25.94
#